data_AF-A0A1Q5XME7-F1
#
_entry.id   AF-A0A1Q5XME7-F1
#
_cell.length_a   1.000
_cell.length_b   1.000
_cell.length_c   1.000
_cell.angle_alpha   90.00
_cell.angle_beta   90.00
_cell.angle_gamma   90.00
#
_symmetry.space_group_name_H-M   'P 1'
#
loop_
_entity.id
_entity.type
_entity.pdbx_description
1 polymer ?
#
loop_
_entity_poly.entity_id
_entity_poly.type
_entity_poly.pdbx_seq_one_letter_code
_entity_poly.pdbx_strand_id
1 'polypeptide(L)'
;MQAKILSRIKEYEDCPYHLEGDQQVIAFVRQNIGVIHDVEKVHHHGDFHVGNQIYTTEGRIGVIDFNRWDIGDYAEEFYKIQFFDREQSIPFAKGKLEGYFGGPPPEDFWKRQALYVAYTSLYSIKWSIPYGEADIQDMMERCRLALKDYDQFRRMIPGWYLAP
;
A
#
# COMPACT_ATOMS: atom_id res chain seq x y z
N MET A 1 5.90 -8.24 -12.85
CA MET A 1 5.20 -7.74 -11.63
C MET A 1 4.28 -8.80 -11.04
N GLN A 2 3.37 -9.41 -11.81
CA GLN A 2 2.44 -10.45 -11.30
C GLN A 2 3.14 -11.61 -10.57
N ALA A 3 4.14 -12.23 -11.19
CA ALA A 3 4.91 -13.31 -10.57
C ALA A 3 5.58 -12.91 -9.23
N LYS A 4 6.06 -11.66 -9.13
CA LYS A 4 6.64 -11.08 -7.89
C LYS A 4 5.59 -11.03 -6.79
N ILE A 5 4.39 -10.53 -7.08
CA ILE A 5 3.29 -10.46 -6.11
C ILE A 5 2.84 -11.86 -5.67
N LEU A 6 2.66 -12.80 -6.60
CA LEU A 6 2.26 -14.16 -6.27
C LEU A 6 3.33 -14.90 -5.44
N SER A 7 4.61 -14.71 -5.74
CA SER A 7 5.71 -15.22 -4.90
C SER A 7 5.64 -14.66 -3.48
N ARG A 8 5.41 -13.35 -3.33
CA ARG A 8 5.29 -12.69 -2.03
C ARG A 8 4.10 -13.18 -1.21
N ILE A 9 2.97 -13.45 -1.86
CA ILE A 9 1.82 -14.08 -1.19
C ILE A 9 2.19 -15.49 -0.71
N LYS A 10 2.86 -16.28 -1.55
CA LYS A 10 3.33 -17.61 -1.15
C LYS A 10 4.30 -17.53 0.04
N GLU A 11 5.21 -16.57 0.04
CA GLU A 11 6.14 -16.36 1.16
C GLU A 11 5.42 -16.01 2.47
N TYR A 12 4.32 -15.24 2.40
CA TYR A 12 3.45 -15.01 3.56
C TYR A 12 2.72 -16.29 3.98
N GLU A 13 2.14 -17.04 3.04
CA GLU A 13 1.45 -18.32 3.32
C GLU A 13 2.38 -19.33 4.01
N ASP A 14 3.67 -19.32 3.66
CA ASP A 14 4.67 -20.25 4.19
C ASP A 14 5.30 -19.74 5.53
N CYS A 15 4.97 -18.52 6.00
CA CYS A 15 5.53 -17.95 7.24
C CYS A 15 4.67 -18.25 8.47
N PRO A 16 5.21 -18.21 9.71
CA PRO A 16 4.47 -18.64 10.90
C PRO A 16 3.44 -17.64 11.44
N TYR A 17 3.31 -16.45 10.82
CA TYR A 17 2.46 -15.37 11.30
C TYR A 17 1.27 -15.16 10.35
N HIS A 18 0.06 -15.35 10.87
CA HIS A 18 -1.18 -15.21 10.11
C HIS A 18 -2.20 -14.33 10.83
N LEU A 19 -3.09 -13.72 10.06
CA LEU A 19 -4.18 -12.89 10.56
C LEU A 19 -5.53 -13.52 10.27
N GLU A 20 -6.49 -13.26 11.16
CA GLU A 20 -7.89 -13.55 10.87
C GLU A 20 -8.34 -12.78 9.62
N GLY A 21 -8.95 -13.49 8.68
CA GLY A 21 -9.41 -12.91 7.40
C GLY A 21 -8.36 -12.92 6.27
N ASP A 22 -7.13 -13.40 6.51
CA ASP A 22 -6.07 -13.39 5.50
C ASP A 22 -6.41 -14.20 4.24
N GLN A 23 -7.17 -15.29 4.36
CA GLN A 23 -7.64 -16.09 3.23
C GLN A 23 -8.50 -15.30 2.25
N GLN A 24 -9.32 -14.37 2.76
CA GLN A 24 -10.12 -13.48 1.91
C GLN A 24 -9.22 -12.52 1.13
N VAL A 25 -8.17 -12.01 1.78
CA VAL A 25 -7.19 -11.11 1.15
C VAL A 25 -6.34 -11.85 0.11
N ILE A 26 -5.90 -13.08 0.41
CA ILE A 26 -5.17 -13.94 -0.52
C ILE A 26 -6.04 -14.25 -1.75
N ALA A 27 -7.31 -14.61 -1.55
CA ALA A 27 -8.25 -14.84 -2.63
C ALA A 27 -8.45 -13.58 -3.49
N PHE A 28 -8.61 -12.42 -2.85
CA PHE A 28 -8.72 -11.13 -3.53
C PHE A 28 -7.49 -10.84 -4.40
N VAL A 29 -6.27 -11.02 -3.88
CA VAL A 29 -5.03 -10.81 -4.64
C VAL A 29 -4.96 -11.73 -5.85
N ARG A 30 -5.24 -13.04 -5.67
CA ARG A 30 -5.20 -14.02 -6.76
C ARG A 30 -6.24 -13.72 -7.84
N GLN A 31 -7.44 -13.30 -7.47
CA GLN A 31 -8.52 -12.95 -8.41
C GLN A 31 -8.24 -11.65 -9.18
N ASN A 32 -7.59 -10.67 -8.53
CA ASN A 32 -7.37 -9.35 -9.12
C ASN A 32 -5.98 -9.16 -9.71
N ILE A 33 -5.08 -10.16 -9.68
CA ILE A 33 -3.70 -10.02 -10.18
C ILE A 33 -3.61 -9.57 -11.65
N GLY A 34 -4.66 -9.83 -12.44
CA GLY A 34 -4.79 -9.40 -13.82
C GLY A 34 -4.83 -7.88 -14.03
N VAL A 35 -5.22 -7.08 -13.02
CA VAL A 35 -5.39 -5.62 -13.16
C VAL A 35 -4.09 -4.86 -13.39
N ILE A 36 -2.94 -5.51 -13.17
CA ILE A 36 -1.60 -4.97 -13.41
C ILE A 36 -0.93 -5.61 -14.63
N HIS A 37 -1.71 -6.27 -15.49
CA HIS A 37 -1.22 -6.76 -16.77
C HIS A 37 -1.01 -5.58 -17.72
N ASP A 38 0.17 -5.52 -18.34
CA ASP A 38 0.52 -4.52 -19.36
C ASP A 38 0.36 -3.04 -18.95
N VAL A 39 0.57 -2.75 -17.66
CA VAL A 39 0.59 -1.37 -17.16
C VAL A 39 1.85 -0.64 -17.63
N GLU A 40 1.72 0.66 -17.89
CA GLU A 40 2.85 1.54 -18.13
C GLU A 40 3.79 1.52 -16.92
N LYS A 41 5.09 1.44 -17.19
CA LYS A 41 6.12 1.42 -16.15
C LYS A 41 6.81 2.76 -16.08
N VAL A 42 6.94 3.27 -14.87
CA VAL A 42 7.61 4.52 -14.55
C VAL A 42 8.68 4.31 -13.49
N HIS A 43 9.60 5.26 -13.37
CA HIS A 43 10.48 5.34 -12.21
C HIS A 43 9.68 5.86 -11.02
N HIS A 44 9.81 5.18 -9.88
CA HIS A 44 9.17 5.61 -8.65
C HIS A 44 10.16 5.52 -7.47
N HIS A 45 9.90 6.29 -6.42
CA HIS A 45 10.77 6.43 -5.25
C HIS A 45 10.92 5.12 -4.47
N GLY A 46 9.85 4.32 -4.44
CA GLY A 46 9.76 3.06 -3.73
C GLY A 46 9.46 3.18 -2.24
N ASP A 47 9.48 4.40 -1.67
CA ASP A 47 9.23 4.68 -0.26
C ASP A 47 8.66 6.09 -0.02
N PHE A 48 7.72 6.52 -0.87
CA PHE A 48 7.20 7.88 -0.84
C PHE A 48 6.08 8.07 0.21
N HIS A 49 6.45 8.26 1.47
CA HIS A 49 5.52 8.52 2.58
C HIS A 49 5.82 9.84 3.32
N VAL A 50 4.96 10.22 4.26
CA VAL A 50 5.05 11.48 5.03
C VAL A 50 6.38 11.61 5.81
N GLY A 51 6.95 10.49 6.25
CA GLY A 51 8.23 10.46 6.97
C GLY A 51 9.44 10.83 6.09
N ASN A 52 9.32 10.67 4.78
CA ASN A 52 10.36 10.99 3.79
C ASN A 52 10.12 12.35 3.09
N GLN A 53 9.19 13.16 3.62
CA GLN A 53 8.86 14.48 3.11
C GLN A 53 9.20 15.55 4.15
N ILE A 54 10.02 16.54 3.75
CA ILE A 54 10.45 17.65 4.58
C ILE A 54 9.74 18.92 4.12
N TYR A 55 8.98 19.56 5.01
CA TYR A 55 8.44 20.89 4.74
C TYR A 55 9.50 21.95 5.03
N THR A 56 9.90 22.70 4.01
CA THR A 56 10.97 23.70 4.11
C THR A 56 10.44 25.05 4.60
N THR A 57 11.34 25.91 5.10
CA THR A 57 11.01 27.28 5.55
C THR A 57 10.44 28.17 4.45
N GLU A 58 10.69 27.83 3.19
CA GLU A 58 10.17 28.53 2.00
C GLU A 58 8.80 28.00 1.56
N GLY A 59 8.18 27.10 2.34
CA GLY A 59 6.88 26.51 2.03
C GLY A 59 6.93 25.48 0.90
N ARG A 60 8.06 24.79 0.72
CA ARG A 60 8.22 23.72 -0.29
C ARG A 60 8.30 22.35 0.38
N ILE A 61 8.14 21.30 -0.42
CA ILE A 61 8.36 19.91 0.01
C ILE A 61 9.68 19.43 -0.60
N GLY A 62 10.62 19.06 0.26
CA GLY A 62 11.79 18.26 -0.08
C GLY A 62 11.50 16.77 0.10
N VAL A 63 12.05 15.93 -0.77
CA VAL A 63 11.90 14.47 -0.71
C VAL A 63 13.29 13.87 -0.48
N ILE A 64 13.39 12.90 0.42
CA ILE A 64 14.64 12.24 0.80
C ILE A 64 14.49 10.71 0.78
N ASP A 65 15.61 10.00 0.95
CA ASP A 65 15.67 8.53 1.07
C ASP A 65 15.28 7.73 -0.18
N PHE A 66 15.90 8.08 -1.32
CA PHE A 66 15.69 7.41 -2.60
C PHE A 66 16.30 6.00 -2.70
N ASN A 67 16.68 5.34 -1.62
CA ASN A 67 17.39 4.05 -1.67
C ASN A 67 16.50 2.84 -2.06
N ARG A 68 15.18 3.03 -2.14
CA ARG A 68 14.19 1.99 -2.51
C ARG A 68 13.65 2.11 -3.94
N TRP A 69 14.23 2.97 -4.77
CA TRP A 69 13.74 3.22 -6.11
C TRP A 69 13.63 1.94 -6.96
N ASP A 70 12.61 1.87 -7.81
CA ASP A 70 12.38 0.76 -8.76
C ASP A 70 11.64 1.28 -10.01
N ILE A 71 11.48 0.43 -11.01
CA ILE A 71 10.69 0.66 -12.23
C ILE A 71 9.46 -0.24 -12.20
N GLY A 72 8.28 0.36 -12.14
CA GLY A 72 7.03 -0.37 -11.93
C GLY A 72 5.80 0.46 -12.29
N ASP A 73 4.63 -0.09 -11.96
CA ASP A 73 3.38 0.66 -12.04
C ASP A 73 3.43 1.86 -11.09
N TYR A 74 3.05 3.05 -11.58
CA TYR A 74 2.99 4.24 -10.74
C TYR A 74 2.07 4.04 -9.52
N ALA A 75 1.02 3.23 -9.65
CA ALA A 75 0.08 2.96 -8.57
C ALA A 75 0.74 2.19 -7.39
N GLU A 76 1.82 1.44 -7.61
CA GLU A 76 2.57 0.75 -6.55
C GLU A 76 3.19 1.74 -5.54
N GLU A 77 3.43 2.99 -5.92
CA GLU A 77 3.93 3.99 -4.98
C GLU A 77 2.90 4.34 -3.90
N PHE A 78 1.61 4.21 -4.20
CA PHE A 78 0.56 4.76 -3.36
C PHE A 78 0.12 3.86 -2.21
N TYR A 79 0.51 2.57 -2.15
CA TYR A 79 0.16 1.74 -0.98
C TYR A 79 0.74 2.30 0.33
N LYS A 80 1.82 3.08 0.25
CA LYS A 80 2.43 3.78 1.40
C LYS A 80 1.47 4.79 2.04
N ILE A 81 0.53 5.35 1.28
CA ILE A 81 -0.51 6.22 1.84
C ILE A 81 -1.36 5.44 2.85
N GLN A 82 -1.74 4.21 2.53
CA GLN A 82 -2.51 3.37 3.43
C GLN A 82 -1.73 3.00 4.70
N PHE A 83 -0.42 2.76 4.56
CA PHE A 83 0.43 2.25 5.64
C PHE A 83 0.95 3.32 6.58
N PHE A 84 1.24 4.51 6.07
CA PHE A 84 1.97 5.53 6.81
C PHE A 84 1.20 6.84 6.88
N ASP A 85 0.73 7.35 5.74
CA ASP A 85 0.15 8.71 5.70
C ASP A 85 -1.24 8.74 6.36
N ARG A 86 -2.07 7.72 6.10
CA ARG A 86 -3.44 7.60 6.64
C ARG A 86 -3.47 7.49 8.16
N GLU A 87 -2.48 6.85 8.77
CA GLU A 87 -2.38 6.73 10.22
C GLU A 87 -2.11 8.10 10.87
N GLN A 88 -1.32 8.94 10.20
CA GLN A 88 -0.97 10.27 10.70
C GLN A 88 -2.08 11.31 10.46
N SER A 89 -2.68 11.31 9.27
CA SER A 89 -3.74 12.27 8.93
C SER A 89 -4.52 11.84 7.68
N ILE A 90 -5.81 11.54 7.85
CA ILE A 90 -6.72 11.27 6.75
C ILE A 90 -6.84 12.47 5.78
N PRO A 91 -7.01 13.73 6.23
CA PRO A 91 -7.01 14.89 5.33
C PRO A 91 -5.74 15.02 4.51
N PHE A 92 -4.56 14.76 5.10
CA PHE A 92 -3.29 14.79 4.38
C PHE A 92 -3.22 13.69 3.32
N ALA A 93 -3.58 12.45 3.69
CA ALA A 93 -3.62 11.31 2.77
C ALA A 93 -4.56 11.55 1.58
N LYS A 94 -5.75 12.10 1.83
CA LYS A 94 -6.70 12.52 0.77
C LYS A 94 -6.11 13.61 -0.11
N GLY A 95 -5.57 14.68 0.49
CA GLY A 95 -4.98 15.80 -0.24
C GLY A 95 -3.80 15.38 -1.12
N LYS A 96 -2.99 14.41 -0.68
CA LYS A 96 -1.88 13.85 -1.46
C LYS A 96 -2.37 13.11 -2.72
N LEU A 97 -3.44 12.31 -2.59
CA LEU A 97 -4.08 11.65 -3.73
C LEU A 97 -4.69 12.67 -4.69
N GLU A 98 -5.54 13.56 -4.17
CA GLU A 98 -6.27 14.50 -5.01
C GLU A 98 -5.36 15.53 -5.66
N GLY A 99 -4.29 15.95 -4.97
CA GLY A 99 -3.27 16.82 -5.54
C GLY A 99 -2.52 16.18 -6.71
N TYR A 100 -2.25 14.86 -6.65
CA TYR A 100 -1.60 14.15 -7.76
C TYR A 100 -2.51 14.02 -8.98
N PHE A 101 -3.79 13.70 -8.77
CA PHE A 101 -4.76 13.49 -9.86
C PHE A 101 -5.46 14.77 -10.32
N GLY A 102 -5.27 15.91 -9.63
CA GLY A 102 -6.01 17.15 -9.88
C GLY A 102 -7.50 17.03 -9.52
N GLY A 103 -7.85 16.15 -8.57
CA GLY A 103 -9.21 15.77 -8.22
C GLY A 103 -9.30 14.31 -7.76
N PRO A 104 -10.50 13.74 -7.66
CA PRO A 104 -10.67 12.36 -7.23
C PRO A 104 -9.91 11.37 -8.13
N PRO A 105 -9.18 10.39 -7.56
CA PRO A 105 -8.48 9.39 -8.37
C PRO A 105 -9.45 8.54 -9.20
N PRO A 106 -9.05 8.13 -10.42
CA PRO A 106 -9.89 7.33 -11.31
C PRO A 106 -10.12 5.90 -10.78
N GLU A 107 -11.19 5.25 -11.23
CA GLU A 107 -11.54 3.88 -10.80
C GLU A 107 -10.42 2.86 -11.02
N ASP A 108 -9.72 2.95 -12.15
CA ASP A 108 -8.63 2.02 -12.48
C ASP A 108 -7.39 2.21 -11.60
N PHE A 109 -7.20 3.40 -11.00
CA PHE A 109 -6.22 3.57 -9.93
C PHE A 109 -6.65 2.80 -8.68
N TRP A 110 -7.91 2.93 -8.25
CA TRP A 110 -8.40 2.27 -7.05
C TRP A 110 -8.34 0.75 -7.11
N LYS A 111 -8.65 0.14 -8.26
CA LYS A 111 -8.50 -1.31 -8.46
C LYS A 111 -7.06 -1.78 -8.23
N ARG A 112 -6.09 -1.04 -8.80
CA ARG A 112 -4.67 -1.34 -8.67
C ARG A 112 -4.17 -1.07 -7.25
N GLN A 113 -4.55 0.07 -6.68
CA GLN A 113 -4.24 0.44 -5.30
C GLN A 113 -4.73 -0.60 -4.30
N ALA A 114 -5.97 -1.09 -4.45
CA ALA A 114 -6.51 -2.15 -3.59
C ALA A 114 -5.68 -3.44 -3.69
N LEU A 115 -5.26 -3.84 -4.90
CA LEU A 115 -4.35 -4.97 -5.09
C LEU A 115 -3.00 -4.74 -4.40
N TYR A 116 -2.38 -3.57 -4.60
CA TYR A 116 -1.10 -3.23 -4.00
C TYR A 116 -1.17 -3.23 -2.47
N VAL A 117 -2.21 -2.62 -1.89
CA VAL A 117 -2.45 -2.65 -0.45
C VAL A 117 -2.65 -4.10 0.02
N ALA A 118 -3.50 -4.88 -0.66
CA ALA A 118 -3.82 -6.25 -0.22
C ALA A 118 -2.59 -7.14 -0.07
N TYR A 119 -1.74 -7.25 -1.10
CA TYR A 119 -0.58 -8.12 -0.99
C TYR A 119 0.50 -7.53 -0.07
N THR A 120 0.67 -6.20 -0.05
CA THR A 120 1.68 -5.58 0.81
C THR A 120 1.31 -5.68 2.28
N SER A 121 0.03 -5.62 2.63
CA SER A 121 -0.48 -5.86 3.98
C SER A 121 -0.05 -7.22 4.52
N LEU A 122 -0.15 -8.27 3.70
CA LEU A 122 0.30 -9.61 4.09
C LEU A 122 1.84 -9.74 4.04
N TYR A 123 2.45 -9.38 2.91
CA TYR A 123 3.89 -9.58 2.71
C TYR A 123 4.74 -8.79 3.71
N SER A 124 4.28 -7.61 4.16
CA SER A 124 5.01 -6.81 5.15
C SER A 124 5.23 -7.56 6.47
N ILE A 125 4.29 -8.42 6.89
CA ILE A 125 4.42 -9.26 8.09
C ILE A 125 5.57 -10.26 7.92
N LYS A 126 5.65 -10.93 6.77
CA LYS A 126 6.77 -11.82 6.44
C LYS A 126 8.08 -11.04 6.35
N TRP A 127 8.05 -9.85 5.78
CA TRP A 127 9.22 -9.00 5.62
C TRP A 127 9.76 -8.49 6.96
N SER A 128 8.91 -8.25 7.96
CA SER A 128 9.31 -7.77 9.29
C SER A 128 10.02 -8.83 10.15
N ILE A 129 9.93 -10.13 9.81
CA ILE A 129 10.48 -11.22 10.63
C ILE A 129 11.96 -11.02 11.04
N PRO A 130 12.88 -10.62 10.14
CA PRO A 130 14.29 -10.43 10.50
C PRO A 130 14.55 -9.23 11.42
N TYR A 131 13.58 -8.32 11.58
CA TYR A 131 13.73 -7.09 12.36
C TYR A 131 13.26 -7.26 13.81
N GLY A 132 12.40 -8.24 14.06
CA GLY A 132 12.03 -8.69 15.41
C GLY A 132 10.55 -8.55 15.71
N GLU A 133 10.15 -8.99 16.91
CA GLU A 133 8.74 -9.12 17.30
C GLU A 133 7.99 -7.78 17.27
N ALA A 134 8.64 -6.67 17.64
CA ALA A 134 8.01 -5.35 17.61
C ALA A 134 7.58 -4.95 16.19
N ASP A 135 8.47 -5.07 15.19
CA ASP A 135 8.17 -4.78 13.80
C ASP A 135 7.08 -5.71 13.23
N ILE A 136 7.07 -6.97 13.65
CA ILE A 136 6.02 -7.93 13.25
C ILE A 136 4.66 -7.46 13.76
N GLN A 137 4.57 -7.09 15.04
CA GLN A 137 3.31 -6.60 15.61
C GLN A 137 2.85 -5.29 14.94
N ASP A 138 3.78 -4.37 14.65
CA ASP A 138 3.48 -3.13 13.93
C ASP A 138 2.91 -3.42 12.52
N MET A 139 3.51 -4.36 11.78
CA MET A 139 3.01 -4.75 10.45
C MET A 139 1.67 -5.47 10.53
N MET A 140 1.45 -6.29 11.55
CA MET A 140 0.16 -6.94 11.79
C MET A 140 -0.93 -5.91 12.06
N GLU A 141 -0.66 -4.86 12.84
CA GLU A 141 -1.64 -3.81 13.12
C GLU A 141 -1.97 -2.98 11.87
N ARG A 142 -0.97 -2.59 11.09
CA ARG A 142 -1.19 -1.93 9.79
C ARG A 142 -2.00 -2.79 8.83
N CYS A 143 -1.75 -4.10 8.83
CA CYS A 143 -2.55 -5.04 8.05
C CYS A 143 -4.01 -5.06 8.54
N ARG A 144 -4.28 -5.20 9.85
CA ARG A 144 -5.65 -5.13 10.41
C ARG A 144 -6.37 -3.83 10.04
N LEU A 145 -5.66 -2.71 10.08
CA LEU A 145 -6.21 -1.41 9.69
C LEU A 145 -6.59 -1.38 8.20
N ALA A 146 -5.73 -1.89 7.32
CA ALA A 146 -6.04 -2.01 5.90
C ALA A 146 -7.25 -2.93 5.65
N LEU A 147 -7.31 -4.09 6.31
CA LEU A 147 -8.44 -5.01 6.24
C LEU A 147 -9.74 -4.30 6.66
N LYS A 148 -9.71 -3.50 7.74
CA LYS A 148 -10.87 -2.72 8.18
C LYS A 148 -11.26 -1.65 7.15
N ASP A 149 -10.30 -0.87 6.67
CA ASP A 149 -10.55 0.25 5.75
C ASP A 149 -11.10 -0.24 4.41
N TYR A 150 -10.66 -1.41 3.93
CA TYR A 150 -11.14 -2.05 2.70
C TYR A 150 -12.28 -3.04 2.93
N ASP A 151 -12.86 -3.12 4.14
CA ASP A 151 -13.95 -4.05 4.47
C ASP A 151 -13.62 -5.49 4.04
N GLN A 152 -12.49 -5.99 4.53
CA GLN A 152 -11.91 -7.29 4.15
C GLN A 152 -11.72 -7.42 2.63
N PHE A 153 -11.35 -6.32 1.98
CA PHE A 153 -11.22 -6.19 0.52
C PHE A 153 -12.49 -6.53 -0.28
N ARG A 154 -13.67 -6.28 0.31
CA ARG A 154 -14.96 -6.30 -0.41
C ARG A 154 -15.23 -5.02 -1.18
N ARG A 155 -14.48 -3.96 -0.92
CA ARG A 155 -14.52 -2.68 -1.66
C ARG A 155 -13.13 -2.33 -2.20
N MET A 156 -13.09 -1.62 -3.32
CA MET A 156 -11.84 -1.17 -3.95
C MET A 156 -11.37 0.19 -3.43
N ILE A 157 -12.30 0.99 -2.91
CA ILE A 157 -12.00 2.32 -2.37
C ILE A 157 -12.06 2.21 -0.83
N PRO A 158 -11.00 2.60 -0.11
CA PRO A 158 -11.00 2.48 1.33
C PRO A 158 -12.01 3.45 1.97
N GLY A 159 -12.65 3.00 3.05
CA GLY A 159 -13.69 3.76 3.74
C GLY A 159 -13.24 5.13 4.25
N TRP A 160 -11.96 5.28 4.62
CA TRP A 160 -11.42 6.58 5.04
C TRP A 160 -11.39 7.61 3.91
N TYR A 161 -11.28 7.21 2.65
CA TYR A 161 -11.31 8.13 1.51
C TYR A 161 -12.75 8.63 1.26
N LEU A 162 -13.74 7.74 1.44
CA LEU A 162 -15.16 8.04 1.24
C LEU A 162 -15.83 8.77 2.41
N ALA A 163 -15.22 8.74 3.60
CA ALA A 163 -15.70 9.48 4.76
C ALA A 163 -15.73 10.99 4.45
N PRO A 164 -16.65 11.78 5.04
CA PRO A 164 -16.63 13.23 4.92
C PRO A 164 -15.32 13.85 5.46
#